data_AF-A0A9P5PPS7-F1
#
_entry.id   AF-A0A9P5PPS7-F1
#
_cell.length_a   1.000
_cell.length_b   1.000
_cell.length_c   1.000
_cell.angle_alpha   90.00
_cell.angle_beta   90.00
_cell.angle_gamma   90.00
#
_symmetry.space_group_name_H-M   'P 1'
#
loop_
_entity.id
_entity.type
_entity.pdbx_description
1 polymer ?
#
loop_
_entity_poly.entity_id
_entity_poly.type
_entity_poly.pdbx_seq_one_letter_code
_entity_poly.pdbx_strand_id
1 'polypeptide(L)'
;MEKDTPLKDNKTLSLPQQQQQQNDGAGQPALSPPSIPAQLSNQLMPNQQTDPVQALLDAAKTLEDQDERLSKSPQRQPLTETQQPTQTVGKRSASPSPSPNATKPKKPKKEIKKEPGKGHWSDTEAAMLFKFILGPDRDSKWETLQVHPKRVFKDAAAEVKTRDLAACESFYGRSVKLYRAIHAIHKITGGGGDADKDEKEGFKWKMARAKDLGEEIGSLTFEKMKKWMDKGWYQLFADRLNSNPKTERMLNISSASDISPLKPEAFRAGNVSCSESMLDLTTMDDLDDNNIVLPKLEKVAAPKTPANKVNTPTAKPASTSRASRARDQFQETTTSITSYLNNKVGLDEKKHQLEERRLKLLEEKEQVNCARELLTDPFITDEMRTELQSFIFSTIVKKN
;
A
#
# COMPACT_ATOMS: atom_id res chain seq x y z
N MET A 1 -58.27 31.76 -23.50
CA MET A 1 -57.85 31.27 -24.82
C MET A 1 -56.56 30.50 -24.57
N GLU A 2 -56.69 29.20 -24.28
CA GLU A 2 -56.47 28.10 -25.24
C GLU A 2 -54.94 27.87 -25.41
N LYS A 3 -54.33 26.71 -25.11
CA LYS A 3 -54.82 25.32 -25.17
C LYS A 3 -54.09 24.41 -24.19
N ASP A 4 -54.86 23.58 -23.51
CA ASP A 4 -54.47 22.30 -22.92
C ASP A 4 -54.10 21.29 -24.01
N THR A 5 -53.09 20.45 -23.73
CA THR A 5 -52.92 19.16 -24.41
C THR A 5 -52.42 18.12 -23.42
N PRO A 6 -53.19 17.03 -23.17
CA PRO A 6 -52.71 15.85 -22.46
C PRO A 6 -52.37 14.73 -23.47
N LEU A 7 -51.21 14.09 -23.33
CA LEU A 7 -50.84 12.89 -24.10
C LEU A 7 -50.27 11.86 -23.12
N LYS A 8 -51.12 10.91 -22.68
CA LYS A 8 -51.26 9.52 -23.15
C LYS A 8 -50.24 8.54 -22.55
N ASP A 9 -50.78 7.80 -21.59
CA ASP A 9 -50.56 6.40 -21.24
C ASP A 9 -49.73 5.57 -22.22
N ASN A 10 -48.64 4.98 -21.73
CA ASN A 10 -47.97 3.86 -22.37
C ASN A 10 -47.84 2.67 -21.40
N LYS A 11 -48.83 1.78 -21.55
CA LYS A 11 -48.66 0.38 -21.94
C LYS A 11 -47.69 -0.45 -21.08
N THR A 12 -48.28 -1.06 -20.06
CA THR A 12 -47.87 -2.28 -19.36
C THR A 12 -47.44 -3.36 -20.36
N LEU A 13 -46.16 -3.71 -20.37
CA LEU A 13 -45.63 -4.89 -21.04
C LEU A 13 -45.64 -6.06 -20.04
N SER A 14 -46.60 -6.95 -20.24
CA SER A 14 -46.75 -8.22 -19.53
C SER A 14 -45.57 -9.14 -19.86
N LEU A 15 -44.91 -9.64 -18.82
CA LEU A 15 -43.83 -10.63 -18.89
C LEU A 15 -44.44 -12.05 -18.86
N PRO A 16 -44.04 -12.98 -19.75
CA PRO A 16 -44.59 -14.33 -19.73
C PRO A 16 -44.05 -15.13 -18.55
N GLN A 17 -45.01 -15.66 -17.80
CA GLN A 17 -44.88 -16.58 -16.69
C GLN A 17 -44.31 -17.92 -17.19
N GLN A 18 -43.07 -18.23 -16.83
CA GLN A 18 -42.43 -19.49 -17.20
C GLN A 18 -42.90 -20.60 -16.26
N GLN A 19 -43.46 -21.63 -16.88
CA GLN A 19 -44.20 -22.71 -16.26
C GLN A 19 -43.26 -23.71 -15.59
N GLN A 20 -43.68 -24.09 -14.40
CA GLN A 20 -43.11 -25.00 -13.44
C GLN A 20 -43.14 -26.44 -13.97
N GLN A 21 -41.98 -27.08 -14.14
CA GLN A 21 -41.90 -28.54 -14.28
C GLN A 21 -41.66 -29.16 -12.91
N GLN A 22 -42.71 -29.80 -12.41
CA GLN A 22 -42.68 -30.70 -11.26
C GLN A 22 -42.04 -32.01 -11.72
N ASN A 23 -40.93 -32.38 -11.09
CA ASN A 23 -40.32 -33.71 -11.20
C ASN A 23 -40.75 -34.50 -9.96
N ASP A 24 -41.84 -35.25 -10.09
CA ASP A 24 -42.22 -36.30 -9.15
C ASP A 24 -41.56 -37.60 -9.60
N GLY A 25 -40.53 -38.01 -8.85
CA GLY A 25 -39.84 -39.29 -9.02
C GLY A 25 -39.86 -40.08 -7.71
N ALA A 26 -40.84 -40.98 -7.59
CA ALA A 26 -40.83 -42.12 -6.67
C ALA A 26 -39.49 -42.87 -6.80
N GLY A 27 -38.78 -43.23 -5.73
CA GLY A 27 -39.23 -44.11 -4.65
C GLY A 27 -38.69 -45.51 -4.93
N GLN A 28 -37.69 -45.97 -4.17
CA GLN A 28 -37.42 -47.39 -3.91
C GLN A 28 -36.42 -47.57 -2.75
N PRO A 29 -36.44 -48.74 -2.06
CA PRO A 29 -36.26 -48.81 -0.62
C PRO A 29 -34.94 -49.41 -0.15
N ALA A 30 -34.75 -49.27 1.16
CA ALA A 30 -33.78 -49.88 2.06
C ALA A 30 -33.34 -51.31 1.73
N LEU A 31 -32.01 -51.54 1.78
CA LEU A 31 -31.41 -52.81 2.18
C LEU A 31 -30.11 -52.54 2.96
N SER A 32 -30.17 -52.78 4.27
CA SER A 32 -28.99 -53.09 5.11
C SER A 32 -28.49 -54.51 4.80
N PRO A 33 -27.21 -54.84 5.06
CA PRO A 33 -26.93 -55.79 6.15
C PRO A 33 -25.51 -55.56 6.78
N PRO A 34 -24.95 -56.50 7.56
CA PRO A 34 -25.08 -56.56 9.01
C PRO A 34 -23.76 -56.30 9.77
N SER A 35 -23.89 -55.92 11.04
CA SER A 35 -22.80 -55.89 12.02
C SER A 35 -22.23 -57.29 12.29
N ILE A 36 -20.91 -57.43 12.21
CA ILE A 36 -20.14 -58.55 12.77
C ILE A 36 -19.22 -57.97 13.86
N PRO A 37 -19.23 -58.49 15.11
CA PRO A 37 -18.27 -58.12 16.13
C PRO A 37 -17.11 -59.13 16.25
N ALA A 38 -16.00 -58.65 16.84
CA ALA A 38 -14.79 -59.38 17.25
C ALA A 38 -13.79 -59.63 16.10
N GLN A 39 -12.48 -59.37 16.22
CA GLN A 39 -11.55 -59.70 17.30
C GLN A 39 -10.24 -58.87 17.26
N LEU A 40 -9.51 -58.90 18.40
CA LEU A 40 -8.12 -58.48 18.60
C LEU A 40 -7.18 -58.89 17.45
N SER A 41 -6.34 -57.96 16.98
CA SER A 41 -5.05 -58.29 16.40
C SER A 41 -4.02 -57.16 16.61
N ASN A 42 -3.09 -57.45 17.52
CA ASN A 42 -1.65 -57.18 17.48
C ASN A 42 -1.14 -55.92 16.76
N GLN A 43 -0.79 -54.93 17.59
CA GLN A 43 0.56 -54.39 17.76
C GLN A 43 1.59 -54.80 16.68
N LEU A 44 1.84 -53.90 15.72
CA LEU A 44 3.14 -53.74 15.07
C LEU A 44 3.25 -52.27 14.65
N MET A 45 4.14 -51.51 15.31
CA MET A 45 4.41 -50.13 14.91
C MET A 45 5.18 -50.15 13.59
N PRO A 46 4.72 -49.47 12.52
CA PRO A 46 5.56 -49.21 11.37
C PRO A 46 6.65 -48.24 11.81
N ASN A 47 7.89 -48.71 11.81
CA ASN A 47 9.07 -47.87 11.91
C ASN A 47 9.11 -47.00 10.65
N GLN A 48 8.50 -45.82 10.72
CA GLN A 48 8.55 -44.82 9.66
C GLN A 48 9.96 -44.27 9.62
N GLN A 49 10.81 -44.91 8.83
CA GLN A 49 12.05 -44.33 8.36
C GLN A 49 11.65 -43.24 7.37
N THR A 50 11.29 -42.07 7.91
CA THR A 50 11.03 -40.86 7.14
C THR A 50 12.28 -40.52 6.37
N ASP A 51 12.16 -40.51 5.05
CA ASP A 51 13.21 -40.12 4.13
C ASP A 51 13.76 -38.75 4.56
N PRO A 52 15.06 -38.60 4.88
CA PRO A 52 15.62 -37.36 5.42
C PRO A 52 15.38 -36.16 4.50
N VAL A 53 15.20 -36.40 3.20
CA VAL A 53 14.86 -35.38 2.20
C VAL A 53 13.44 -34.83 2.40
N GLN A 54 12.48 -35.69 2.76
CA GLN A 54 11.09 -35.28 2.97
C GLN A 54 10.93 -34.49 4.28
N ALA A 55 11.63 -34.90 5.34
CA ALA A 55 11.67 -34.17 6.61
C ALA A 55 12.29 -32.77 6.45
N LEU A 56 13.29 -32.62 5.58
CA LEU A 56 13.88 -31.33 5.20
C LEU A 56 12.92 -30.45 4.40
N LEU A 57 12.12 -31.05 3.51
CA LEU A 57 11.13 -30.33 2.71
C LEU A 57 9.98 -29.78 3.59
N ASP A 58 9.52 -30.55 4.57
CA ASP A 58 8.49 -30.12 5.52
C ASP A 58 9.01 -29.08 6.54
N ALA A 59 10.27 -29.20 6.98
CA ALA A 59 10.91 -28.20 7.83
C ALA A 59 11.09 -26.85 7.09
N ALA A 60 11.46 -26.87 5.81
CA ALA A 60 11.58 -25.66 5.00
C ALA A 60 10.24 -24.96 4.76
N LYS A 61 9.15 -25.73 4.60
CA LYS A 61 7.79 -25.18 4.44
C LYS A 61 7.29 -24.46 5.70
N THR A 62 7.75 -24.89 6.87
CA THR A 62 7.41 -24.30 8.17
C THR A 62 8.18 -22.99 8.46
N LEU A 63 9.34 -22.78 7.80
CA LEU A 63 10.15 -21.56 7.92
C LEU A 63 9.61 -20.40 7.05
N GLU A 64 9.00 -20.68 5.91
CA GLU A 64 8.40 -19.65 5.03
C GLU A 64 7.22 -18.91 5.72
N ASP A 65 6.54 -19.56 6.67
CA ASP A 65 5.47 -18.96 7.50
C ASP A 65 5.99 -18.08 8.67
N GLN A 66 7.27 -18.19 9.04
CA GLN A 66 7.83 -17.38 10.14
C GLN A 66 8.35 -16.01 9.68
N ASP A 67 8.80 -15.88 8.44
CA ASP A 67 9.29 -14.60 7.89
C ASP A 67 8.17 -13.56 7.75
N GLU A 68 6.92 -13.99 7.60
CA GLU A 68 5.75 -13.09 7.60
C GLU A 68 5.52 -12.39 8.96
N ARG A 69 6.08 -12.90 10.07
CA ARG A 69 5.93 -12.31 11.40
C ARG A 69 6.97 -11.24 11.75
N LEU A 70 8.13 -11.20 11.08
CA LEU A 70 9.22 -10.27 11.41
C LEU A 70 9.18 -8.93 10.65
N SER A 71 8.31 -8.79 9.64
CA SER A 71 8.13 -7.52 8.89
C SER A 71 7.30 -6.46 9.63
N LYS A 72 6.79 -6.74 10.85
CA LYS A 72 6.11 -5.75 11.69
C LYS A 72 7.14 -4.85 12.39
N SER A 73 7.60 -3.82 11.69
CA SER A 73 8.36 -2.72 12.28
C SER A 73 7.64 -2.12 13.50
N PRO A 74 8.35 -1.89 14.63
CA PRO A 74 7.77 -1.24 15.79
C PRO A 74 7.43 0.21 15.45
N GLN A 75 6.14 0.52 15.62
CA GLN A 75 5.54 1.82 15.48
C GLN A 75 6.28 2.85 16.36
N ARG A 76 7.03 3.77 15.73
CA ARG A 76 7.68 4.91 16.39
C ARG A 76 6.64 5.69 17.20
N GLN A 77 6.85 5.77 18.51
CA GLN A 77 6.18 6.76 19.35
C GLN A 77 6.68 8.16 18.97
N PRO A 78 5.81 9.18 18.92
CA PRO A 78 6.23 10.55 18.68
C PRO A 78 7.05 11.05 19.88
N LEU A 79 8.28 11.52 19.62
CA LEU A 79 9.07 12.27 20.60
C LEU A 79 8.29 13.53 21.02
N THR A 80 7.95 13.59 22.30
CA THR A 80 7.55 14.80 23.00
C THR A 80 8.69 15.81 23.00
N GLU A 81 8.47 16.90 22.26
CA GLU A 81 8.72 18.30 22.63
C GLU A 81 9.84 18.59 23.66
N THR A 82 10.99 19.00 23.12
CA THR A 82 12.11 19.61 23.85
C THR A 82 11.68 20.91 24.51
N GLN A 83 11.67 20.91 25.84
CA GLN A 83 11.45 22.09 26.69
C GLN A 83 12.65 23.05 26.65
N GLN A 84 12.35 24.34 26.54
CA GLN A 84 13.28 25.44 26.81
C GLN A 84 13.52 25.59 28.33
N PRO A 85 14.69 26.08 28.78
CA PRO A 85 14.99 26.24 30.19
C PRO A 85 14.52 27.60 30.71
N THR A 86 13.64 27.60 31.71
CA THR A 86 13.51 28.71 32.67
C THR A 86 13.84 28.21 34.06
N GLN A 87 14.94 28.74 34.59
CA GLN A 87 15.30 28.66 35.99
C GLN A 87 14.28 29.47 36.82
N THR A 88 13.83 28.94 37.96
CA THR A 88 13.88 29.62 39.27
C THR A 88 13.32 28.72 40.38
N VAL A 89 14.25 28.32 41.24
CA VAL A 89 14.20 28.15 42.71
C VAL A 89 12.82 28.18 43.38
N GLY A 90 12.47 27.07 44.05
CA GLY A 90 11.35 27.03 45.00
C GLY A 90 11.20 25.70 45.73
N LYS A 91 12.02 25.47 46.76
CA LYS A 91 11.86 24.43 47.80
C LYS A 91 10.43 24.42 48.37
N ARG A 92 9.81 23.25 48.54
CA ARG A 92 9.35 22.73 49.87
C ARG A 92 8.56 21.41 49.80
N SER A 93 9.04 20.51 50.67
CA SER A 93 8.32 19.53 51.53
C SER A 93 7.51 18.38 50.92
N ALA A 94 7.94 17.20 51.34
CA ALA A 94 7.33 15.89 51.22
C ALA A 94 6.19 15.63 52.22
N SER A 95 5.51 14.49 52.00
CA SER A 95 4.67 13.67 52.89
C SER A 95 3.14 13.83 52.78
N PRO A 96 2.32 12.85 53.20
CA PRO A 96 2.04 11.60 52.47
C PRO A 96 0.52 11.30 52.33
N SER A 97 0.16 10.30 51.52
CA SER A 97 -1.17 9.63 51.52
C SER A 97 -1.42 8.88 52.85
N PRO A 98 -2.63 8.42 53.27
CA PRO A 98 -3.79 8.01 52.42
C PRO A 98 -5.23 8.19 53.02
N SER A 99 -6.23 7.69 52.27
CA SER A 99 -7.49 7.03 52.72
C SER A 99 -8.83 7.83 52.65
N PRO A 100 -10.02 7.18 52.72
CA PRO A 100 -10.88 6.92 51.56
C PRO A 100 -12.35 7.39 51.75
N ASN A 101 -13.18 7.17 50.71
CA ASN A 101 -14.65 7.19 50.74
C ASN A 101 -15.35 8.48 51.19
N ALA A 102 -15.61 9.36 50.23
CA ALA A 102 -16.72 10.31 50.30
C ALA A 102 -17.56 10.23 49.04
N THR A 103 -18.69 9.51 49.17
CA THR A 103 -19.78 9.41 48.21
C THR A 103 -20.29 10.81 47.87
N LYS A 104 -19.84 11.38 46.75
CA LYS A 104 -20.37 12.67 46.28
C LYS A 104 -21.81 12.48 45.79
N PRO A 105 -22.75 13.35 46.19
CA PRO A 105 -24.13 13.29 45.73
C PRO A 105 -24.20 13.50 44.21
N LYS A 106 -24.89 12.58 43.52
CA LYS A 106 -25.27 12.70 42.10
C LYS A 106 -25.98 14.03 41.88
N LYS A 107 -25.25 15.02 41.35
CA LYS A 107 -25.88 16.20 40.74
C LYS A 107 -26.79 15.72 39.61
N PRO A 108 -28.01 16.26 39.48
CA PRO A 108 -28.92 15.90 38.40
C PRO A 108 -28.20 16.15 37.08
N LYS A 109 -28.07 15.07 36.31
CA LYS A 109 -27.49 15.03 34.98
C LYS A 109 -28.40 15.89 34.10
N LYS A 110 -28.10 17.20 34.00
CA LYS A 110 -28.70 18.04 32.96
C LYS A 110 -28.44 17.32 31.64
N GLU A 111 -29.50 16.98 30.91
CA GLU A 111 -29.44 16.55 29.53
C GLU A 111 -28.77 17.65 28.73
N ILE A 112 -27.44 17.62 28.67
CA ILE A 112 -26.67 18.40 27.72
C ILE A 112 -27.03 17.75 26.38
N LYS A 113 -27.90 18.42 25.61
CA LYS A 113 -28.06 18.18 24.17
C LYS A 113 -26.64 18.11 23.60
N LYS A 114 -26.16 16.91 23.29
CA LYS A 114 -24.88 16.74 22.61
C LYS A 114 -25.04 17.50 21.30
N GLU A 115 -24.31 18.60 21.16
CA GLU A 115 -24.15 19.32 19.91
C GLU A 115 -23.96 18.30 18.78
N PRO A 116 -24.87 18.28 17.78
CA PRO A 116 -24.83 17.32 16.68
C PRO A 116 -23.64 17.64 15.79
N GLY A 117 -22.46 17.11 16.14
CA GLY A 117 -21.25 17.32 15.34
C GLY A 117 -19.97 16.64 15.85
N LYS A 118 -19.91 16.27 17.13
CA LYS A 118 -18.72 15.63 17.74
C LYS A 118 -18.79 14.10 17.79
N GLY A 119 -19.49 13.48 16.84
CA GLY A 119 -19.76 12.03 16.81
C GLY A 119 -19.10 11.29 15.65
N HIS A 120 -19.30 9.97 15.59
CA HIS A 120 -18.97 9.16 14.42
C HIS A 120 -19.80 9.63 13.23
N TRP A 121 -19.26 9.54 12.01
CA TRP A 121 -20.03 9.88 10.79
C TRP A 121 -21.20 8.91 10.65
N SER A 122 -22.41 9.44 10.55
CA SER A 122 -23.59 8.64 10.23
C SER A 122 -23.63 8.35 8.73
N ASP A 123 -24.32 7.28 8.35
CA ASP A 123 -24.44 6.88 6.95
C ASP A 123 -25.19 7.92 6.12
N THR A 124 -26.16 8.60 6.73
CA THR A 124 -26.90 9.69 6.08
C THR A 124 -25.99 10.88 5.80
N GLU A 125 -25.17 11.30 6.76
CA GLU A 125 -24.18 12.38 6.56
C GLU A 125 -23.15 12.01 5.48
N ALA A 126 -22.63 10.78 5.51
CA ALA A 126 -21.68 10.30 4.52
C ALA A 126 -22.31 10.25 3.12
N ALA A 127 -23.54 9.74 2.99
CA ALA A 127 -24.26 9.72 1.74
C ALA A 127 -24.58 11.12 1.20
N MET A 128 -24.95 12.08 2.07
CA MET A 128 -25.15 13.48 1.66
C MET A 128 -23.86 14.09 1.13
N LEU A 129 -22.74 13.90 1.84
CA LEU A 129 -21.43 14.40 1.39
C LEU A 129 -21.03 13.79 0.03
N PHE A 130 -21.15 12.47 -0.11
CA PHE A 130 -20.75 11.79 -1.34
C PHE A 130 -21.66 12.16 -2.52
N LYS A 131 -22.98 12.22 -2.33
CA LYS A 131 -23.91 12.65 -3.38
C LYS A 131 -23.69 14.12 -3.77
N PHE A 132 -23.35 14.98 -2.82
CA PHE A 132 -23.05 16.38 -3.09
C PHE A 132 -21.81 16.54 -3.99
N ILE A 133 -20.76 15.76 -3.73
CA ILE A 133 -19.48 15.86 -4.45
C ILE A 133 -19.49 15.06 -5.77
N LEU A 134 -20.05 13.85 -5.76
CA LEU A 134 -19.91 12.85 -6.82
C LEU A 134 -21.21 12.57 -7.60
N GLY A 135 -22.34 13.17 -7.20
CA GLY A 135 -23.63 12.92 -7.83
C GLY A 135 -23.63 13.19 -9.33
N PRO A 136 -24.50 12.51 -10.11
CA PRO A 136 -24.51 12.60 -11.58
C PRO A 136 -24.73 14.04 -12.08
N ASP A 137 -25.56 14.82 -11.40
CA ASP A 137 -25.88 16.20 -11.80
C ASP A 137 -24.88 17.26 -11.30
N ARG A 138 -23.73 16.83 -10.75
CA ARG A 138 -22.79 17.69 -10.02
C ARG A 138 -21.41 17.77 -10.68
N ASP A 139 -21.33 17.63 -12.00
CA ASP A 139 -20.09 17.73 -12.79
C ASP A 139 -19.28 18.99 -12.47
N SER A 140 -19.94 20.14 -12.42
CA SER A 140 -19.29 21.42 -12.08
C SER A 140 -18.64 21.41 -10.68
N LYS A 141 -19.24 20.72 -9.71
CA LYS A 141 -18.66 20.59 -8.36
C LYS A 141 -17.45 19.65 -8.38
N TRP A 142 -17.51 18.58 -9.17
CA TRP A 142 -16.38 17.68 -9.36
C TRP A 142 -15.18 18.37 -10.00
N GLU A 143 -15.40 19.13 -11.08
CA GLU A 143 -14.34 19.93 -11.71
C GLU A 143 -13.75 20.97 -10.75
N THR A 144 -14.62 21.66 -10.00
CA THR A 144 -14.19 22.61 -8.98
C THR A 144 -13.42 21.93 -7.85
N LEU A 145 -13.72 20.67 -7.51
CA LEU A 145 -13.01 19.93 -6.48
C LEU A 145 -11.54 19.72 -6.86
N GLN A 146 -11.25 19.50 -8.15
CA GLN A 146 -9.89 19.31 -8.66
C GLN A 146 -9.06 20.59 -8.58
N VAL A 147 -9.68 21.74 -8.86
CA VAL A 147 -8.97 23.05 -8.92
C VAL A 147 -8.99 23.77 -7.57
N HIS A 148 -10.12 23.75 -6.87
CA HIS A 148 -10.40 24.53 -5.67
C HIS A 148 -11.13 23.69 -4.61
N PRO A 149 -10.50 22.65 -4.04
CA PRO A 149 -11.15 21.70 -3.12
C PRO A 149 -11.77 22.38 -1.90
N LYS A 150 -11.09 23.37 -1.32
CA LYS A 150 -11.58 24.12 -0.14
C LYS A 150 -12.94 24.79 -0.37
N ARG A 151 -13.21 25.27 -1.59
CA ARG A 151 -14.49 25.91 -1.94
C ARG A 151 -15.61 24.86 -1.94
N VAL A 152 -15.37 23.71 -2.55
CA VAL A 152 -16.35 22.61 -2.59
C VAL A 152 -16.65 22.08 -1.20
N PHE A 153 -15.64 21.90 -0.35
CA PHE A 153 -15.86 21.45 1.03
C PHE A 153 -16.55 22.49 1.91
N LYS A 154 -16.37 23.78 1.65
CA LYS A 154 -17.14 24.83 2.31
C LYS A 154 -18.64 24.73 1.99
N ASP A 155 -18.96 24.53 0.70
CA ASP A 155 -20.35 24.35 0.27
C ASP A 155 -20.93 23.02 0.81
N ALA A 156 -20.14 21.95 0.79
CA ALA A 156 -20.55 20.64 1.31
C ALA A 156 -20.82 20.67 2.82
N ALA A 157 -20.01 21.38 3.59
CA ALA A 157 -20.23 21.56 5.03
C ALA A 157 -21.54 22.31 5.30
N ALA A 158 -21.90 23.29 4.46
CA ALA A 158 -23.18 23.99 4.55
C ALA A 158 -24.39 23.07 4.24
N GLU A 159 -24.22 22.11 3.33
CA GLU A 159 -25.25 21.13 2.98
C GLU A 159 -25.45 20.08 4.10
N VAL A 160 -24.36 19.53 4.64
CA VAL A 160 -24.40 18.52 5.71
C VAL A 160 -24.85 19.12 7.04
N LYS A 161 -24.60 20.42 7.28
CA LYS A 161 -24.97 21.25 8.46
C LYS A 161 -24.36 20.83 9.80
N THR A 162 -24.08 19.55 10.01
CA THR A 162 -23.60 18.98 11.29
C THR A 162 -22.08 18.92 11.39
N ARG A 163 -21.35 19.15 10.28
CA ARG A 163 -19.90 18.95 10.20
C ARG A 163 -19.21 20.21 9.71
N ASP A 164 -18.00 20.44 10.22
CA ASP A 164 -17.14 21.52 9.77
C ASP A 164 -16.43 21.16 8.46
N LEU A 165 -15.84 22.18 7.82
CA LEU A 165 -15.08 22.04 6.59
C LEU A 165 -13.95 21.02 6.74
N ALA A 166 -13.20 21.10 7.85
CA ALA A 166 -12.05 20.24 8.08
C ALA A 166 -12.46 18.77 8.28
N ALA A 167 -13.57 18.47 8.97
CA ALA A 167 -14.07 17.11 9.07
C ALA A 167 -14.55 16.58 7.72
N CYS A 168 -15.23 17.39 6.91
CA CYS A 168 -15.68 16.98 5.57
C CYS A 168 -14.49 16.63 4.68
N GLU A 169 -13.46 17.48 4.63
CA GLU A 169 -12.23 17.26 3.87
C GLU A 169 -11.48 16.00 4.34
N SER A 170 -11.25 15.88 5.65
CA SER A 170 -10.56 14.72 6.25
C SER A 170 -11.32 13.41 6.06
N PHE A 171 -12.66 13.44 6.18
CA PHE A 171 -13.50 12.26 5.99
C PHE A 171 -13.55 11.84 4.52
N TYR A 172 -13.70 12.80 3.60
CA TYR A 172 -13.66 12.52 2.17
C TYR A 172 -12.31 11.95 1.74
N GLY A 173 -11.19 12.54 2.18
CA GLY A 173 -9.84 12.03 1.87
C GLY A 173 -9.61 10.59 2.35
N ARG A 174 -10.10 10.24 3.55
CA ARG A 174 -10.08 8.85 4.03
C ARG A 174 -10.98 7.93 3.22
N SER A 175 -12.14 8.43 2.77
CA SER A 175 -13.09 7.68 1.95
C SER A 175 -12.53 7.38 0.55
N VAL A 176 -11.79 8.32 -0.06
CA VAL A 176 -11.07 8.08 -1.32
C VAL A 176 -10.03 6.96 -1.18
N LYS A 177 -9.26 6.95 -0.08
CA LYS A 177 -8.30 5.85 0.18
C LYS A 177 -9.02 4.52 0.35
N LEU A 178 -10.13 4.51 1.08
CA LEU A 178 -10.94 3.32 1.28
C LEU A 178 -11.53 2.80 -0.04
N TYR A 179 -12.03 3.69 -0.89
CA TYR A 179 -12.48 3.37 -2.24
C TYR A 179 -11.37 2.71 -3.06
N ARG A 180 -10.16 3.27 -3.08
CA ARG A 180 -9.02 2.69 -3.82
C ARG A 180 -8.70 1.27 -3.35
N ALA A 181 -8.73 1.02 -2.05
CA ALA A 181 -8.54 -0.32 -1.49
C ALA A 181 -9.66 -1.28 -1.93
N ILE A 182 -10.93 -0.87 -1.86
CA ILE A 182 -12.06 -1.67 -2.35
C ILE A 182 -11.92 -1.94 -3.85
N HIS A 183 -11.54 -0.93 -4.63
CA HIS A 183 -11.36 -1.04 -6.06
C HIS A 183 -10.23 -2.01 -6.44
N ALA A 184 -9.10 -1.98 -5.72
CA ALA A 184 -8.00 -2.93 -5.92
C ALA A 184 -8.45 -4.38 -5.70
N ILE A 185 -9.22 -4.63 -4.64
CA ILE A 185 -9.83 -5.95 -4.37
C ILE A 185 -10.81 -6.34 -5.47
N HIS A 186 -11.62 -5.39 -5.96
CA HIS A 186 -12.61 -5.65 -7.02
C HIS A 186 -11.95 -5.97 -8.37
N LYS A 187 -10.79 -5.38 -8.66
CA LYS A 187 -9.99 -5.65 -9.86
C LYS A 187 -9.45 -7.08 -9.90
N ILE A 188 -9.35 -7.76 -8.75
CA ILE A 188 -8.96 -9.17 -8.69
C ILE A 188 -10.16 -10.03 -9.09
N THR A 189 -10.25 -10.27 -10.40
CA THR A 189 -11.21 -11.18 -11.03
C THR A 189 -10.55 -12.54 -11.25
N GLY A 190 -11.15 -13.62 -10.72
CA GLY A 190 -10.65 -15.00 -10.88
C GLY A 190 -9.57 -15.40 -9.87
N GLY A 191 -9.46 -16.71 -9.59
CA GLY A 191 -8.39 -17.32 -8.79
C GLY A 191 -8.80 -17.90 -7.42
N GLY A 192 -10.01 -17.63 -6.93
CA GLY A 192 -10.62 -18.36 -5.82
C GLY A 192 -11.49 -19.47 -6.39
N GLY A 193 -10.88 -20.57 -6.83
CA GLY A 193 -11.46 -21.61 -7.69
C GLY A 193 -12.61 -22.46 -7.11
N ASP A 194 -13.48 -21.89 -6.30
CA ASP A 194 -14.69 -22.57 -5.84
C ASP A 194 -15.79 -21.53 -5.60
N ALA A 195 -16.82 -21.56 -6.45
CA ALA A 195 -17.93 -20.61 -6.40
C ALA A 195 -18.80 -20.80 -5.13
N ASP A 196 -18.64 -21.93 -4.45
CA ASP A 196 -19.43 -22.32 -3.28
C ASP A 196 -18.83 -21.82 -1.95
N LYS A 197 -17.68 -21.14 -2.00
CA LYS A 197 -17.06 -20.57 -0.79
C LYS A 197 -17.82 -19.37 -0.27
N ASP A 198 -17.91 -19.28 1.05
CA ASP A 198 -18.47 -18.12 1.74
C ASP A 198 -17.86 -16.81 1.21
N GLU A 199 -18.69 -15.80 0.91
CA GLU A 199 -18.26 -14.48 0.41
C GLU A 199 -17.13 -13.86 1.26
N LYS A 200 -17.15 -14.16 2.57
CA LYS A 200 -16.17 -13.70 3.54
C LYS A 200 -14.81 -14.38 3.35
N GLU A 201 -14.78 -15.67 3.03
CA GLU A 201 -13.54 -16.38 2.69
C GLU A 201 -12.98 -15.90 1.36
N GLY A 202 -13.85 -15.75 0.35
CA GLY A 202 -13.49 -15.16 -0.93
C GLY A 202 -12.89 -13.76 -0.76
N PHE A 203 -13.47 -12.92 0.10
CA PHE A 203 -12.92 -11.61 0.44
C PHE A 203 -11.54 -11.70 1.11
N LYS A 204 -11.35 -12.61 2.07
CA LYS A 204 -10.05 -12.80 2.73
C LYS A 204 -8.97 -13.22 1.73
N TRP A 205 -9.30 -14.13 0.82
CA TRP A 205 -8.39 -14.56 -0.26
C TRP A 205 -8.03 -13.39 -1.19
N LYS A 206 -9.02 -12.62 -1.67
CA LYS A 206 -8.76 -11.44 -2.52
C LYS A 206 -7.90 -10.40 -1.79
N MET A 207 -8.12 -10.23 -0.49
CA MET A 207 -7.32 -9.31 0.34
C MET A 207 -5.87 -9.77 0.45
N ALA A 208 -5.60 -11.07 0.62
CA ALA A 208 -4.23 -11.60 0.60
C ALA A 208 -3.57 -11.33 -0.76
N ARG A 209 -4.29 -11.66 -1.85
CA ARG A 209 -3.77 -11.46 -3.21
C ARG A 209 -3.47 -9.99 -3.54
N ALA A 210 -4.32 -9.06 -3.11
CA ALA A 210 -4.05 -7.63 -3.30
C ALA A 210 -2.80 -7.15 -2.51
N LYS A 211 -2.52 -7.74 -1.34
CA LYS A 211 -1.28 -7.45 -0.60
C LYS A 211 -0.05 -8.00 -1.32
N ASP A 212 -0.14 -9.19 -1.91
CA ASP A 212 0.95 -9.77 -2.70
C ASP A 212 1.31 -8.90 -3.91
N LEU A 213 0.31 -8.23 -4.49
CA LEU A 213 0.47 -7.24 -5.56
C LEU A 213 1.02 -5.89 -5.07
N GLY A 214 1.23 -5.72 -3.75
CA GLY A 214 1.74 -4.49 -3.16
C GLY A 214 0.69 -3.38 -3.00
N GLU A 215 -0.61 -3.68 -3.11
CA GLU A 215 -1.67 -2.69 -2.95
C GLU A 215 -1.91 -2.36 -1.46
N GLU A 216 -2.07 -1.07 -1.15
CA GLU A 216 -2.33 -0.59 0.21
C GLU A 216 -3.81 -0.78 0.61
N ILE A 217 -4.16 -1.97 1.11
CA ILE A 217 -5.55 -2.28 1.51
C ILE A 217 -5.96 -1.63 2.85
N GLY A 218 -4.99 -1.24 3.69
CA GLY A 218 -5.24 -0.62 4.98
C GLY A 218 -6.08 -1.49 5.94
N SER A 219 -6.93 -0.86 6.76
CA SER A 219 -7.81 -1.51 7.75
C SER A 219 -9.24 -1.77 7.22
N LEU A 220 -9.32 -2.19 5.95
CA LEU A 220 -10.57 -2.57 5.30
C LEU A 220 -11.07 -3.91 5.86
N THR A 221 -12.34 -3.95 6.27
CA THR A 221 -13.01 -5.17 6.73
C THR A 221 -14.12 -5.54 5.76
N PHE A 222 -14.54 -6.81 5.76
CA PHE A 222 -15.61 -7.31 4.88
C PHE A 222 -16.91 -6.52 5.08
N GLU A 223 -17.26 -6.21 6.33
CA GLU A 223 -18.48 -5.48 6.68
C GLU A 223 -18.44 -4.04 6.15
N LYS A 224 -17.27 -3.39 6.17
CA LYS A 224 -17.09 -2.05 5.59
C LYS A 224 -17.25 -2.08 4.08
N MET A 225 -16.66 -3.08 3.41
CA MET A 225 -16.78 -3.24 1.97
C MET A 225 -18.24 -3.51 1.58
N LYS A 226 -18.90 -4.47 2.23
CA LYS A 226 -20.31 -4.80 1.99
C LYS A 226 -21.20 -3.57 2.14
N LYS A 227 -21.03 -2.83 3.24
CA LYS A 227 -21.75 -1.57 3.46
C LYS A 227 -21.53 -0.53 2.36
N TRP A 228 -20.31 -0.43 1.82
CA TRP A 228 -20.01 0.48 0.71
C TRP A 228 -20.73 0.09 -0.58
N MET A 229 -20.85 -1.21 -0.85
CA MET A 229 -21.60 -1.75 -1.99
C MET A 229 -23.11 -1.54 -1.78
N ASP A 230 -23.65 -1.92 -0.61
CA ASP A 230 -25.07 -1.82 -0.29
C ASP A 230 -25.60 -0.37 -0.35
N LYS A 231 -24.77 0.61 0.04
CA LYS A 231 -25.14 2.03 -0.01
C LYS A 231 -24.94 2.66 -1.39
N GLY A 232 -24.39 1.93 -2.36
CA GLY A 232 -24.05 2.44 -3.68
C GLY A 232 -22.91 3.48 -3.66
N TRP A 233 -22.16 3.59 -2.57
CA TRP A 233 -21.04 4.52 -2.47
C TRP A 233 -19.89 4.10 -3.39
N TYR A 234 -19.68 2.80 -3.55
CA TYR A 234 -18.69 2.29 -4.50
C TYR A 234 -18.96 2.79 -5.93
N GLN A 235 -20.21 2.67 -6.40
CA GLN A 235 -20.58 3.09 -7.76
C GLN A 235 -20.36 4.59 -7.97
N LEU A 236 -20.78 5.43 -7.02
CA LEU A 236 -20.57 6.89 -7.08
C LEU A 236 -19.08 7.27 -7.23
N PHE A 237 -18.20 6.54 -6.53
CA PHE A 237 -16.76 6.77 -6.66
C PHE A 237 -16.20 6.17 -7.96
N ALA A 238 -16.65 4.98 -8.37
CA ALA A 238 -16.23 4.32 -9.60
C ALA A 238 -16.56 5.17 -10.83
N ASP A 239 -17.79 5.65 -10.94
CA ASP A 239 -18.27 6.48 -12.05
C ASP A 239 -17.48 7.79 -12.23
N ARG A 240 -16.82 8.28 -11.18
CA ARG A 240 -16.08 9.55 -11.21
C ARG A 240 -14.57 9.37 -11.28
N LEU A 241 -14.04 8.41 -10.53
CA LEU A 241 -12.59 8.19 -10.42
C LEU A 241 -12.06 7.26 -11.51
N ASN A 242 -12.88 6.33 -12.01
CA ASN A 242 -12.46 5.42 -13.07
C ASN A 242 -12.82 5.92 -14.47
N SER A 243 -13.92 6.65 -14.61
CA SER A 243 -14.36 7.22 -15.89
C SER A 243 -13.51 8.41 -16.36
N ASN A 244 -12.22 8.46 -16.02
CA ASN A 244 -11.32 9.43 -16.59
C ASN A 244 -11.10 9.05 -18.07
N PRO A 245 -11.70 9.76 -19.04
CA PRO A 245 -11.62 9.40 -20.47
C PRO A 245 -10.18 9.47 -21.00
N LYS A 246 -9.27 10.12 -20.25
CA LYS A 246 -7.85 10.20 -20.58
C LYS A 246 -7.07 8.93 -20.25
N THR A 247 -7.44 8.19 -19.21
CA THR A 247 -6.79 6.92 -18.85
C THR A 247 -7.51 5.71 -19.42
N GLU A 248 -8.82 5.83 -19.63
CA GLU A 248 -9.62 4.83 -20.32
C GLU A 248 -9.80 5.26 -21.79
N ARG A 249 -8.69 5.54 -22.49
CA ARG A 249 -8.69 5.12 -23.90
C ARG A 249 -8.83 3.62 -23.80
N MET A 250 -10.03 3.10 -24.03
CA MET A 250 -10.20 1.70 -24.38
C MET A 250 -9.10 1.47 -25.41
N LEU A 251 -8.05 0.76 -25.01
CA LEU A 251 -7.17 0.14 -25.96
C LEU A 251 -8.14 -0.74 -26.69
N ASN A 252 -8.57 -0.28 -27.86
CA ASN A 252 -9.29 -1.08 -28.81
C ASN A 252 -8.27 -2.12 -29.23
N ILE A 253 -8.06 -3.10 -28.36
CA ILE A 253 -7.48 -4.38 -28.70
C ILE A 253 -8.59 -5.01 -29.52
N SER A 254 -8.74 -4.50 -30.75
CA SER A 254 -9.52 -5.18 -31.75
C SER A 254 -8.95 -6.58 -31.76
N SER A 255 -9.79 -7.57 -31.52
CA SER A 255 -9.45 -8.99 -31.66
C SER A 255 -9.00 -9.36 -33.07
N ALA A 256 -8.99 -8.39 -34.00
CA ALA A 256 -8.40 -8.43 -35.33
C ALA A 256 -6.94 -7.93 -35.39
N SER A 257 -6.34 -7.49 -34.27
CA SER A 257 -4.90 -7.28 -34.19
C SER A 257 -4.26 -8.62 -33.86
N ASP A 258 -3.49 -9.14 -34.81
CA ASP A 258 -2.88 -10.47 -34.74
C ASP A 258 -2.23 -10.71 -33.38
N ILE A 259 -2.68 -11.79 -32.74
CA ILE A 259 -2.13 -12.34 -31.52
C ILE A 259 -0.64 -12.67 -31.79
N SER A 260 0.23 -11.89 -31.15
CA SER A 260 1.67 -12.10 -30.91
C SER A 260 2.65 -11.52 -31.94
N PRO A 261 3.61 -10.67 -31.53
CA PRO A 261 4.93 -10.72 -32.13
C PRO A 261 5.50 -12.11 -31.83
N LEU A 262 5.74 -12.90 -32.88
CA LEU A 262 6.51 -14.13 -32.79
C LEU A 262 7.76 -13.88 -31.95
N LYS A 263 7.98 -14.70 -30.91
CA LYS A 263 9.27 -14.82 -30.26
C LYS A 263 10.34 -15.04 -31.35
N PRO A 264 11.46 -14.30 -31.37
CA PRO A 264 12.54 -14.52 -32.32
C PRO A 264 13.36 -15.81 -32.05
N GLU A 265 12.82 -16.78 -31.32
CA GLU A 265 13.57 -17.96 -30.85
C GLU A 265 13.54 -19.16 -31.82
N ALA A 266 12.93 -19.02 -33.01
CA ALA A 266 12.79 -20.13 -33.96
C ALA A 266 13.75 -20.08 -35.17
N PHE A 267 14.74 -19.17 -35.22
CA PHE A 267 15.77 -19.21 -36.26
C PHE A 267 17.09 -19.78 -35.74
N ARG A 268 17.35 -21.01 -36.20
CA ARG A 268 18.64 -21.75 -36.27
C ARG A 268 19.04 -22.62 -35.08
N ALA A 269 18.43 -23.80 -35.03
CA ALA A 269 19.23 -25.02 -34.96
C ALA A 269 19.79 -25.31 -36.35
N GLY A 270 21.12 -25.24 -36.51
CA GLY A 270 21.81 -25.42 -37.78
C GLY A 270 23.30 -25.60 -37.57
N ASN A 271 23.66 -26.81 -37.15
CA ASN A 271 24.98 -27.41 -37.02
C ASN A 271 25.97 -26.95 -38.11
N VAL A 272 27.02 -26.21 -37.74
CA VAL A 272 28.26 -26.12 -38.54
C VAL A 272 29.47 -26.09 -37.61
N SER A 273 30.22 -27.18 -37.66
CA SER A 273 31.60 -27.31 -37.23
C SER A 273 32.48 -26.32 -38.01
N CYS A 274 33.28 -25.50 -37.32
CA CYS A 274 34.55 -24.96 -37.85
C CYS A 274 35.34 -24.24 -36.73
N SER A 275 36.46 -24.86 -36.35
CA SER A 275 37.76 -24.28 -35.98
C SER A 275 37.85 -22.81 -35.54
N GLU A 276 38.32 -22.64 -34.29
CA GLU A 276 39.58 -21.95 -33.96
C GLU A 276 39.99 -20.76 -34.85
N SER A 277 39.79 -19.55 -34.35
CA SER A 277 40.70 -18.43 -34.61
C SER A 277 40.57 -17.34 -33.53
N MET A 278 41.64 -17.18 -32.75
CA MET A 278 42.02 -15.97 -32.04
C MET A 278 41.92 -14.74 -32.97
N LEU A 279 41.26 -13.67 -32.52
CA LEU A 279 41.55 -12.27 -32.86
C LEU A 279 41.21 -11.46 -31.61
N ASP A 280 42.19 -11.18 -30.76
CA ASP A 280 43.09 -10.02 -30.83
C ASP A 280 42.36 -8.68 -30.65
N LEU A 281 42.37 -8.24 -29.39
CA LEU A 281 41.85 -6.98 -28.89
C LEU A 281 42.98 -5.94 -29.01
N THR A 282 43.07 -5.24 -30.13
CA THR A 282 43.91 -4.03 -30.21
C THR A 282 43.29 -2.96 -31.11
N THR A 283 43.49 -1.71 -30.67
CA THR A 283 43.50 -0.44 -31.44
C THR A 283 42.16 0.15 -31.90
N MET A 284 41.79 1.25 -31.25
CA MET A 284 41.22 2.51 -31.80
C MET A 284 41.30 3.51 -30.63
N ASP A 285 42.46 4.12 -30.37
CA ASP A 285 42.92 5.40 -30.93
C ASP A 285 41.93 6.56 -30.70
N ASP A 286 42.31 7.37 -29.71
CA ASP A 286 42.45 8.82 -29.74
C ASP A 286 41.38 9.69 -30.42
N LEU A 287 40.57 10.33 -29.57
CA LEU A 287 40.22 11.74 -29.76
C LEU A 287 40.41 12.50 -28.44
N ASP A 288 41.53 13.21 -28.41
CA ASP A 288 41.83 14.36 -27.55
C ASP A 288 40.74 15.43 -27.64
N ASP A 289 40.28 15.95 -26.49
CA ASP A 289 39.88 17.35 -26.36
C ASP A 289 40.14 17.84 -24.92
N ASN A 290 41.41 18.15 -24.68
CA ASN A 290 41.90 18.91 -23.56
C ASN A 290 41.71 20.41 -23.81
N ASN A 291 40.66 21.05 -23.27
CA ASN A 291 40.77 22.43 -22.78
C ASN A 291 39.55 22.90 -21.95
N ILE A 292 39.54 22.64 -20.64
CA ILE A 292 38.80 23.51 -19.70
C ILE A 292 39.75 23.95 -18.59
N VAL A 293 40.19 25.19 -18.75
CA VAL A 293 40.97 25.99 -17.82
C VAL A 293 40.23 26.08 -16.48
N LEU A 294 40.76 25.42 -15.46
CA LEU A 294 40.41 25.63 -14.06
C LEU A 294 40.89 27.03 -13.62
N PRO A 295 40.03 27.92 -13.10
CA PRO A 295 40.51 29.14 -12.45
C PRO A 295 41.15 28.79 -11.10
N LYS A 296 42.46 29.03 -11.05
CA LYS A 296 43.34 28.97 -9.87
C LYS A 296 42.83 29.96 -8.82
N LEU A 297 42.17 29.47 -7.78
CA LEU A 297 41.75 30.26 -6.63
C LEU A 297 42.99 30.65 -5.82
N GLU A 298 43.28 31.94 -5.90
CA GLU A 298 44.39 32.63 -5.27
C GLU A 298 44.25 32.62 -3.74
N LYS A 299 45.33 32.19 -3.08
CA LYS A 299 45.48 32.09 -1.63
C LYS A 299 45.62 33.50 -1.05
N VAL A 300 44.52 34.15 -0.68
CA VAL A 300 44.58 35.45 0.01
C VAL A 300 44.93 35.23 1.48
N ALA A 301 46.00 35.91 1.89
CA ALA A 301 46.64 35.84 3.18
C ALA A 301 45.75 36.24 4.36
N ALA A 302 45.98 35.58 5.49
CA ALA A 302 45.43 35.91 6.80
C ALA A 302 45.90 37.30 7.29
N PRO A 303 44.99 38.17 7.75
CA PRO A 303 45.39 39.33 8.54
C PRO A 303 45.55 38.93 10.01
N LYS A 304 46.76 39.19 10.53
CA LYS A 304 47.11 39.13 11.95
C LYS A 304 46.27 40.15 12.73
N THR A 305 45.58 39.70 13.77
CA THR A 305 44.97 40.55 14.80
C THR A 305 46.01 40.92 15.86
N PRO A 306 46.28 42.21 16.13
CA PRO A 306 46.94 42.61 17.36
C PRO A 306 45.93 42.69 18.50
N ALA A 307 46.35 42.16 19.65
CA ALA A 307 45.70 42.35 20.93
C ALA A 307 45.65 43.84 21.29
N ASN A 308 44.48 44.36 21.65
CA ASN A 308 44.43 45.55 22.49
C ASN A 308 43.18 45.56 23.38
N LYS A 309 43.43 45.53 24.69
CA LYS A 309 42.48 45.80 25.77
C LYS A 309 42.26 47.31 25.87
N VAL A 310 41.05 47.81 25.70
CA VAL A 310 40.63 49.10 26.29
C VAL A 310 39.14 49.03 26.66
N ASN A 311 38.85 49.58 27.83
CA ASN A 311 37.58 49.65 28.55
C ASN A 311 36.50 50.51 27.85
N THR A 312 35.22 50.17 28.11
CA THR A 312 33.94 50.96 28.19
C THR A 312 33.88 52.40 27.60
N PRO A 313 32.76 52.87 26.99
CA PRO A 313 31.41 52.75 27.58
C PRO A 313 30.22 52.53 26.61
N THR A 314 29.09 52.24 27.25
CA THR A 314 27.70 52.14 26.79
C THR A 314 27.31 53.12 25.66
N ALA A 315 27.26 52.62 24.42
CA ALA A 315 26.70 53.35 23.27
C ALA A 315 25.45 52.62 22.74
N LYS A 316 24.39 53.41 22.49
CA LYS A 316 23.08 52.98 22.00
C LYS A 316 23.18 52.15 20.71
N PRO A 317 22.37 51.09 20.53
CA PRO A 317 22.41 50.28 19.33
C PRO A 317 21.99 51.10 18.11
N ALA A 318 22.92 51.26 17.17
CA ALA A 318 22.65 51.83 15.87
C ALA A 318 21.63 50.95 15.13
N SER A 319 20.57 51.59 14.64
CA SER A 319 19.51 51.01 13.83
C SER A 319 20.10 50.18 12.67
N THR A 320 20.07 48.86 12.81
CA THR A 320 20.41 47.89 11.77
C THR A 320 19.58 48.19 10.52
N SER A 321 20.25 48.60 9.44
CA SER A 321 19.58 49.07 8.23
C SER A 321 18.71 47.96 7.64
N ARG A 322 17.51 48.32 7.17
CA ARG A 322 16.50 47.40 6.61
C ARG A 322 17.05 46.49 5.48
N ALA A 323 18.14 46.90 4.83
CA ALA A 323 18.84 46.14 3.80
C ALA A 323 19.60 44.91 4.35
N SER A 324 20.20 44.99 5.54
CA SER A 324 20.90 43.85 6.15
C SER A 324 19.93 42.72 6.50
N ARG A 325 18.77 43.05 7.06
CA ARG A 325 17.73 42.07 7.43
C ARG A 325 17.16 41.31 6.24
N ALA A 326 17.06 41.93 5.06
CA ALA A 326 16.62 41.27 3.83
C ALA A 326 17.66 40.25 3.30
N ARG A 327 18.95 40.54 3.48
CA ARG A 327 20.05 39.65 3.08
C ARG A 327 20.11 38.41 3.96
N ASP A 328 19.93 38.58 5.27
CA ASP A 328 19.94 37.47 6.23
C ASP A 328 18.76 36.52 5.97
N GLN A 329 17.56 37.05 5.71
CA GLN A 329 16.41 36.23 5.33
C GLN A 329 16.63 35.43 4.04
N PHE A 330 17.29 36.03 3.03
CA PHE A 330 17.60 35.31 1.80
C PHE A 330 18.58 34.17 2.07
N GLN A 331 19.63 34.38 2.88
CA GLN A 331 20.60 33.35 3.23
C GLN A 331 19.99 32.18 4.03
N GLU A 332 19.05 32.46 4.92
CA GLU A 332 18.32 31.41 5.64
C GLU A 332 17.48 30.55 4.69
N THR A 333 16.77 31.18 3.74
CA THR A 333 15.95 30.44 2.77
C THR A 333 16.77 29.57 1.83
N THR A 334 17.91 30.05 1.32
CA THR A 334 18.77 29.27 0.43
C THR A 334 19.43 28.10 1.15
N THR A 335 19.83 28.29 2.42
CA THR A 335 20.39 27.21 3.24
C THR A 335 19.34 26.13 3.53
N SER A 336 18.10 26.54 3.84
CA SER A 336 16.98 25.60 4.06
C SER A 336 16.65 24.78 2.81
N ILE A 337 16.56 25.42 1.64
CA ILE A 337 16.30 24.73 0.36
C ILE A 337 17.44 23.76 0.03
N THR A 338 18.69 24.17 0.21
CA THR A 338 19.86 23.30 -0.05
C THR A 338 19.87 22.08 0.87
N SER A 339 19.56 22.27 2.16
CA SER A 339 19.45 21.16 3.12
C SER A 339 18.33 20.18 2.75
N TYR A 340 17.17 20.68 2.31
CA TYR A 340 16.07 19.86 1.84
C TYR A 340 16.45 19.03 0.61
N LEU A 341 17.12 19.63 -0.38
CA LEU A 341 17.56 18.94 -1.58
C LEU A 341 18.58 17.84 -1.27
N ASN A 342 19.55 18.10 -0.41
CA ASN A 342 20.54 17.09 0.02
C ASN A 342 19.87 15.93 0.77
N ASN A 343 18.90 16.21 1.65
CA ASN A 343 18.13 15.17 2.33
C ASN A 343 17.29 14.34 1.36
N LYS A 344 16.72 14.97 0.32
CA LYS A 344 15.96 14.28 -0.71
C LYS A 344 16.83 13.34 -1.53
N VAL A 345 18.01 13.79 -1.97
CA VAL A 345 18.98 12.94 -2.68
C VAL A 345 19.36 11.72 -1.82
N GLY A 346 19.62 11.92 -0.53
CA GLY A 346 19.92 10.81 0.39
C GLY A 346 18.76 9.83 0.61
N LEU A 347 17.50 10.28 0.48
CA LEU A 347 16.33 9.40 0.55
C LEU A 347 16.14 8.61 -0.74
N ASP A 348 16.33 9.25 -1.89
CA ASP A 348 16.22 8.61 -3.20
C ASP A 348 17.31 7.53 -3.37
N GLU A 349 18.53 7.81 -2.93
CA GLU A 349 19.64 6.85 -2.90
C GLU A 349 19.32 5.62 -2.04
N LYS A 350 18.78 5.83 -0.82
CA LYS A 350 18.36 4.72 0.06
C LYS A 350 17.23 3.90 -0.55
N LYS A 351 16.30 4.55 -1.26
CA LYS A 351 15.22 3.85 -1.96
C LYS A 351 15.79 2.97 -3.07
N HIS A 352 16.74 3.49 -3.84
CA HIS A 352 17.41 2.74 -4.89
C HIS A 352 18.16 1.52 -4.33
N GLN A 353 18.93 1.68 -3.26
CA GLN A 353 19.63 0.57 -2.60
C GLN A 353 18.68 -0.51 -2.04
N LEU A 354 17.51 -0.12 -1.56
CA LEU A 354 16.49 -1.07 -1.10
C LEU A 354 15.90 -1.86 -2.27
N GLU A 355 15.65 -1.21 -3.39
CA GLU A 355 15.14 -1.84 -4.61
C GLU A 355 16.17 -2.80 -5.23
N GLU A 356 17.43 -2.41 -5.26
CA GLU A 356 18.55 -3.25 -5.70
C GLU A 356 18.68 -4.51 -4.82
N ARG A 357 18.63 -4.36 -3.49
CA ARG A 357 18.62 -5.52 -2.57
C ARG A 357 17.41 -6.43 -2.80
N ARG A 358 16.24 -5.86 -3.07
CA ARG A 358 15.03 -6.63 -3.35
C ARG A 358 15.17 -7.43 -4.65
N LEU A 359 15.75 -6.82 -5.69
CA LEU A 359 16.02 -7.49 -6.96
C LEU A 359 17.00 -8.66 -6.78
N LYS A 360 18.09 -8.44 -6.04
CA LYS A 360 19.08 -9.48 -5.73
C LYS A 360 18.47 -10.66 -4.96
N LEU A 361 17.59 -10.39 -4.00
CA LEU A 361 16.88 -11.45 -3.26
C LEU A 361 15.92 -12.26 -4.15
N LEU A 362 15.29 -11.63 -5.15
CA LEU A 362 14.45 -12.32 -6.12
C LEU A 362 15.29 -13.20 -7.06
N GLU A 363 16.40 -12.69 -7.55
CA GLU A 363 17.35 -13.46 -8.37
C GLU A 363 17.88 -14.69 -7.61
N GLU A 364 18.31 -14.53 -6.36
CA GLU A 364 18.72 -15.66 -5.52
C GLU A 364 17.58 -16.67 -5.30
N LYS A 365 16.32 -16.21 -5.15
CA LYS A 365 15.16 -17.09 -5.00
C LYS A 365 14.90 -17.88 -6.28
N GLU A 366 15.06 -17.25 -7.44
CA GLU A 366 14.92 -17.90 -8.74
C GLU A 366 16.02 -18.94 -8.97
N GLN A 367 17.28 -18.62 -8.61
CA GLN A 367 18.39 -19.59 -8.66
C GLN A 367 18.14 -20.80 -7.76
N VAL A 368 17.65 -20.59 -6.53
CA VAL A 368 17.28 -21.70 -5.62
C VAL A 368 16.14 -22.53 -6.19
N ASN A 369 15.15 -21.92 -6.83
CA ASN A 369 14.05 -22.65 -7.47
C ASN A 369 14.53 -23.48 -8.67
N CYS A 370 15.39 -22.90 -9.52
CA CYS A 370 16.01 -23.62 -10.63
C CYS A 370 16.84 -24.82 -10.15
N ALA A 371 17.64 -24.64 -9.08
CA ALA A 371 18.37 -25.73 -8.44
C ALA A 371 17.45 -26.83 -7.90
N ARG A 372 16.28 -26.46 -7.34
CA ARG A 372 15.26 -27.43 -6.89
C ARG A 372 14.64 -28.19 -8.04
N GLU A 373 14.36 -27.52 -9.16
CA GLU A 373 13.82 -28.14 -10.36
C GLU A 373 14.81 -29.16 -10.95
N LEU A 374 16.09 -28.80 -11.04
CA LEU A 374 17.15 -29.72 -11.48
C LEU A 374 17.30 -30.95 -10.57
N LEU A 375 17.08 -30.81 -9.26
CA LEU A 375 17.12 -31.95 -8.33
C LEU A 375 15.98 -32.98 -8.56
N THR A 376 14.90 -32.58 -9.23
CA THR A 376 13.80 -33.48 -9.61
C THR A 376 14.10 -34.30 -10.88
N ASP A 377 15.13 -33.93 -11.64
CA ASP A 377 15.52 -34.67 -12.84
C ASP A 377 16.12 -36.05 -12.44
N PRO A 378 15.59 -37.17 -12.96
CA PRO A 378 16.12 -38.50 -12.68
C PRO A 378 17.51 -38.76 -13.29
N PHE A 379 17.96 -37.95 -14.26
CA PHE A 379 19.23 -38.14 -14.97
C PHE A 379 20.42 -37.40 -14.32
N ILE A 380 20.19 -36.64 -13.26
CA ILE A 380 21.27 -35.91 -12.58
C ILE A 380 22.22 -36.87 -11.84
N THR A 381 23.52 -36.65 -11.95
CA THR A 381 24.54 -37.45 -11.26
C THR A 381 24.51 -37.18 -9.76
N ASP A 382 24.94 -38.15 -8.94
CA ASP A 382 24.98 -38.01 -7.48
C ASP A 382 25.91 -36.87 -7.03
N GLU A 383 26.98 -36.63 -7.78
CA GLU A 383 27.91 -35.51 -7.55
C GLU A 383 27.21 -34.16 -7.73
N MET A 384 26.54 -33.95 -8.88
CA MET A 384 25.77 -32.73 -9.15
C MET A 384 24.61 -32.55 -8.17
N ARG A 385 23.95 -33.65 -7.78
CA ARG A 385 22.89 -33.63 -6.75
C ARG A 385 23.44 -33.10 -5.42
N THR A 386 24.62 -33.53 -5.02
CA THR A 386 25.29 -33.09 -3.78
C THR A 386 25.66 -31.62 -3.85
N GLU A 387 26.19 -31.15 -4.99
CA GLU A 387 26.52 -29.73 -5.20
C GLU A 387 25.28 -28.82 -5.14
N LEU A 388 24.18 -29.19 -5.82
CA LEU A 388 22.94 -28.42 -5.79
C LEU A 388 22.32 -28.37 -4.39
N GLN A 389 22.33 -29.48 -3.66
CA GLN A 389 21.88 -29.50 -2.27
C GLN A 389 22.73 -28.57 -1.40
N SER A 390 24.05 -28.63 -1.51
CA SER A 390 24.99 -27.75 -0.80
C SER A 390 24.73 -26.27 -1.12
N PHE A 391 24.50 -25.94 -2.39
CA PHE A 391 24.15 -24.59 -2.84
C PHE A 391 22.84 -24.08 -2.19
N ILE A 392 21.78 -24.89 -2.21
CA ILE A 392 20.49 -24.55 -1.59
C ILE A 392 20.67 -24.33 -0.08
N PHE A 393 21.38 -25.21 0.62
CA PHE A 393 21.65 -25.06 2.05
C PHE A 393 22.45 -23.81 2.37
N SER A 394 23.54 -23.56 1.65
CA SER A 394 24.39 -22.37 1.83
C SER A 394 23.58 -21.08 1.66
N THR A 395 22.67 -21.05 0.69
CA THR A 395 21.84 -19.88 0.39
C THR A 395 20.75 -19.65 1.43
N ILE A 396 20.13 -20.72 1.96
CA ILE A 396 19.12 -20.63 3.01
C ILE A 396 19.76 -20.26 4.36
N VAL A 397 20.89 -20.88 4.71
CA VAL A 397 21.57 -20.64 5.99
C VAL A 397 22.13 -19.23 6.09
N LYS A 398 22.64 -18.64 4.98
CA LYS A 398 23.11 -17.24 4.98
C LYS A 398 22.02 -16.19 5.26
N LYS A 399 20.74 -16.55 5.16
CA LYS A 399 19.60 -15.64 5.38
C LYS A 399 19.12 -15.61 6.83
N ASN A 400 19.46 -16.63 7.61
CA ASN A 400 19.22 -16.68 9.06
C ASN A 400 20.44 -16.12 9.81
#